data_AF-A0A9J7LUN3-F1
#
_entry.id   AF-A0A9J7LUN3-F1
#
_cell.length_a   1.000
_cell.length_b   1.000
_cell.length_c   1.000
_cell.angle_alpha   90.00
_cell.angle_beta   90.00
_cell.angle_gamma   90.00
#
_symmetry.space_group_name_H-M   'P 1'
#
loop_
_entity.id
_entity.type
_entity.pdbx_description
1 polymer ?
#
loop_
_entity_poly.entity_id
_entity_poly.type
_entity_poly.pdbx_seq_one_letter_code
_entity_poly.pdbx_strand_id
1 'polypeptide(L)'
;MNVTNDEHPKTVLHGLNGLREQAELTDVVLEVEGRSFPCHRAVLASCSPYFRGMFTSGYAEARQERISIQGVSEVAMATILGYAYTGCLQMEPDQVQAVMSAARLLQAAEYMKNHLDVSNCADVLMYADMMGDQALMESCRTYIASRSV
;
A
#
# COMPACT_ATOMS: atom_id res chain seq x y z
N MET A 1 -12.25 -1.30 -33.44
CA MET A 1 -12.05 -0.02 -32.74
C MET A 1 -11.95 -0.35 -31.27
N ASN A 2 -10.82 -0.07 -30.63
CA ASN A 2 -10.65 -0.29 -29.19
C ASN A 2 -10.91 1.05 -28.49
N VAL A 3 -11.80 1.06 -27.50
CA VAL A 3 -12.11 2.23 -26.67
C VAL A 3 -11.73 1.86 -25.24
N THR A 4 -10.89 2.68 -24.61
CA THR A 4 -10.46 2.50 -23.21
C THR A 4 -11.15 3.57 -22.35
N ASN A 5 -11.64 3.18 -21.18
CA ASN A 5 -12.15 4.11 -20.16
C ASN A 5 -11.12 4.21 -19.03
N ASP A 6 -10.37 5.31 -19.00
CA ASP A 6 -9.28 5.53 -18.05
C ASP A 6 -9.76 5.72 -16.59
N GLU A 7 -11.04 6.00 -16.38
CA GLU A 7 -11.65 6.13 -15.04
C GLU A 7 -12.16 4.79 -14.48
N HIS A 8 -12.28 3.76 -15.32
CA HIS A 8 -12.80 2.46 -14.90
C HIS A 8 -11.94 1.82 -13.78
N PRO A 9 -10.59 1.77 -13.86
CA PRO A 9 -9.77 1.21 -12.78
C PRO A 9 -9.96 1.92 -11.44
N LYS A 10 -10.04 3.26 -11.44
CA LYS A 10 -10.27 4.07 -10.23
C LYS A 10 -11.63 3.77 -9.62
N THR A 11 -12.67 3.69 -10.46
CA THR A 11 -14.04 3.39 -10.03
C THR A 11 -14.13 2.00 -9.39
N VAL A 12 -13.48 0.99 -10.00
CA VAL A 12 -13.43 -0.38 -9.46
C VAL A 12 -12.70 -0.39 -8.12
N LEU A 13 -11.54 0.26 -8.02
CA LEU A 13 -10.76 0.29 -6.78
C LEU A 13 -11.51 1.00 -5.64
N HIS A 14 -12.20 2.11 -5.95
CA HIS A 14 -13.07 2.79 -4.99
C HIS A 14 -14.20 1.86 -4.50
N GLY A 15 -14.82 1.09 -5.39
CA GLY A 15 -15.81 0.07 -5.01
C GLY A 15 -15.22 -1.02 -4.11
N LEU A 16 -14.02 -1.53 -4.41
CA LEU A 16 -13.32 -2.50 -3.57
C LEU A 16 -12.98 -1.94 -2.18
N ASN A 17 -12.69 -0.65 -2.07
CA ASN A 17 -12.49 0.01 -0.78
C ASN A 17 -13.79 0.07 0.02
N GLY A 18 -14.92 0.41 -0.62
CA GLY A 18 -16.23 0.43 0.02
C GLY A 18 -16.65 -0.94 0.55
N LEU A 19 -16.36 -2.02 -0.18
CA LEU A 19 -16.56 -3.40 0.28
C LEU A 19 -15.70 -3.72 1.51
N ARG A 20 -14.42 -3.32 1.48
CA ARG A 20 -13.49 -3.53 2.60
C ARG A 20 -13.97 -2.82 3.88
N GLU A 21 -14.39 -1.57 3.77
CA GLU A 21 -14.86 -0.77 4.92
C GLU A 21 -16.12 -1.36 5.58
N GLN A 22 -16.94 -2.07 4.79
CA GLN A 22 -18.13 -2.78 5.27
C GLN A 22 -17.84 -4.26 5.62
N ALA A 23 -16.58 -4.70 5.50
CA ALA A 23 -16.17 -6.10 5.64
C ALA A 23 -16.96 -7.07 4.74
N GLU A 24 -17.39 -6.60 3.57
CA GLU A 24 -18.08 -7.41 2.56
C GLU A 24 -17.07 -8.07 1.63
N LEU A 25 -17.27 -9.36 1.34
CA LEU A 25 -16.43 -10.15 0.43
C LEU A 25 -14.93 -10.24 0.84
N THR A 26 -14.57 -9.77 2.04
CA THR A 26 -13.23 -9.93 2.59
C THR A 26 -12.96 -11.40 2.92
N ASP A 27 -11.81 -11.90 2.49
CA ASP A 27 -11.41 -13.31 2.57
C ASP A 27 -10.15 -13.53 3.45
N VAL A 28 -9.69 -12.47 4.12
CA VAL A 28 -8.61 -12.53 5.12
C VAL A 28 -8.76 -11.41 6.14
N VAL A 29 -8.32 -11.67 7.37
CA VAL A 29 -8.18 -10.67 8.45
C VAL A 29 -6.70 -10.60 8.85
N LEU A 30 -6.11 -9.42 8.75
CA LEU A 30 -4.76 -9.17 9.29
C LEU A 30 -4.89 -8.75 10.76
N GLU A 31 -4.13 -9.39 11.64
CA GLU A 31 -4.07 -9.05 13.06
C GLU A 31 -2.75 -8.33 13.35
N VAL A 32 -2.82 -7.09 13.82
CA VAL A 32 -1.65 -6.22 14.09
C VAL A 32 -1.85 -5.53 15.42
N GLU A 33 -0.93 -5.70 16.38
CA GLU A 33 -1.01 -5.07 17.71
C GLU A 33 -2.38 -5.26 18.42
N GLY A 34 -3.04 -6.41 18.20
CA GLY A 34 -4.36 -6.71 18.78
C GLY A 34 -5.55 -6.12 18.02
N ARG A 35 -5.32 -5.55 16.83
CA ARG A 35 -6.33 -4.97 15.94
C ARG A 35 -6.53 -5.82 14.71
N SER A 36 -7.78 -5.96 14.31
CA SER A 36 -8.18 -6.76 13.16
C SER A 36 -8.50 -5.90 11.95
N PHE A 37 -7.95 -6.27 10.79
CA PHE A 37 -8.14 -5.59 9.51
C PHE A 37 -8.70 -6.56 8.46
N PRO A 38 -10.03 -6.61 8.27
CA PRO A 38 -10.65 -7.37 7.18
C PRO A 38 -10.22 -6.81 5.83
N CYS A 39 -9.75 -7.68 4.93
CA CYS A 39 -9.19 -7.32 3.64
C CYS A 39 -9.50 -8.36 2.56
N HIS A 40 -9.27 -7.98 1.30
CA HIS A 40 -9.26 -8.88 0.14
C HIS A 40 -7.82 -9.30 -0.20
N ARG A 41 -7.57 -10.61 -0.22
CA ARG A 41 -6.29 -11.21 -0.63
C ARG A 41 -5.87 -10.77 -2.03
N ALA A 42 -6.83 -10.69 -2.95
CA ALA A 42 -6.58 -10.29 -4.33
C ALA A 42 -5.98 -8.88 -4.43
N VAL A 43 -6.51 -7.92 -3.67
CA VAL A 43 -5.99 -6.55 -3.64
C VAL A 43 -4.59 -6.54 -3.04
N LEU A 44 -4.40 -7.17 -1.87
CA LEU A 44 -3.09 -7.24 -1.21
C LEU A 44 -2.01 -7.92 -2.08
N ALA A 45 -2.33 -9.04 -2.73
CA ALA A 45 -1.42 -9.73 -3.64
C ALA A 45 -1.13 -8.94 -4.94
N SER A 46 -2.01 -8.02 -5.32
CA SER A 46 -1.79 -7.15 -6.48
C SER A 46 -0.75 -6.07 -6.20
N CYS A 47 -0.71 -5.54 -4.97
CA CYS A 47 0.14 -4.42 -4.57
C CYS A 47 1.37 -4.81 -3.72
N SER A 48 1.49 -6.07 -3.28
CA SER A 48 2.59 -6.53 -2.44
C SER A 48 3.07 -7.93 -2.86
N PRO A 49 4.34 -8.08 -3.27
CA PRO A 49 4.95 -9.38 -3.52
C PRO A 49 4.99 -10.29 -2.29
N TYR A 50 5.10 -9.70 -1.09
CA TYR A 50 5.03 -10.45 0.18
C TYR A 50 3.66 -11.14 0.32
N PHE A 51 2.57 -10.38 0.21
CA PHE A 51 1.22 -10.93 0.29
C PHE A 51 0.94 -11.89 -0.88
N ARG A 52 1.42 -11.57 -2.09
CA ARG A 52 1.31 -12.48 -3.24
C ARG A 52 1.97 -13.83 -2.93
N GLY A 53 3.24 -13.82 -2.54
CA GLY A 53 3.97 -15.03 -2.21
C GLY A 53 3.28 -15.83 -1.11
N MET A 54 2.86 -15.17 -0.03
CA MET A 54 2.14 -15.80 1.06
C MET A 54 0.83 -16.47 0.58
N PHE A 55 -0.02 -15.74 -0.15
CA PHE A 55 -1.34 -16.23 -0.56
C PHE A 55 -1.31 -17.25 -1.71
N THR A 56 -0.26 -17.27 -2.53
CA THR A 56 -0.11 -18.22 -3.65
C THR A 56 0.89 -19.34 -3.38
N SER A 57 1.50 -19.41 -2.20
CA SER A 57 2.55 -20.38 -1.87
C SER A 57 2.09 -21.84 -1.79
N GLY A 58 0.78 -22.08 -1.69
CA GLY A 58 0.22 -23.43 -1.55
C GLY A 58 0.38 -24.06 -0.16
N TYR A 59 1.06 -23.38 0.77
CA TYR A 59 1.20 -23.82 2.16
C TYR A 59 -0.10 -23.64 2.96
N ALA A 60 -0.19 -24.25 4.14
CA ALA A 60 -1.39 -24.18 4.99
C ALA A 60 -1.66 -22.75 5.50
N GLU A 61 -0.58 -21.99 5.73
CA GLU A 61 -0.55 -20.58 6.06
C GLU A 61 -1.26 -19.74 4.98
N ALA A 62 -1.14 -20.17 3.71
CA ALA A 62 -1.83 -19.55 2.59
C ALA A 62 -3.35 -19.76 2.62
N ARG A 63 -3.91 -20.52 3.56
CA ARG A 63 -5.36 -20.75 3.71
C ARG A 63 -5.91 -20.23 5.05
N GLN A 64 -5.08 -19.61 5.87
CA GLN A 64 -5.54 -19.03 7.13
C GLN A 64 -6.44 -17.83 6.86
N GLU A 65 -7.57 -17.80 7.57
CA GLU A 65 -8.53 -16.68 7.55
C GLU A 65 -8.02 -15.48 8.37
N ARG A 66 -7.19 -15.73 9.40
CA ARG A 66 -6.60 -14.70 10.24
C ARG A 66 -5.09 -14.84 10.28
N ILE A 67 -4.37 -13.75 10.02
CA ILE A 67 -2.91 -13.76 9.89
C ILE A 67 -2.33 -12.67 10.77
N SER A 68 -1.52 -13.07 11.75
CA SER A 68 -0.82 -12.13 12.63
C SER A 68 0.41 -11.56 11.95
N ILE A 69 0.46 -10.23 11.79
CA ILE A 69 1.63 -9.53 11.26
C ILE A 69 2.41 -8.94 12.43
N GLN A 70 3.68 -9.32 12.53
CA GLN A 70 4.59 -8.88 13.58
C GLN A 70 5.53 -7.78 13.06
N GLY A 71 5.98 -6.89 13.94
CA GLY A 71 6.94 -5.84 13.60
C GLY A 71 6.36 -4.69 12.76
N VAL A 72 5.03 -4.57 12.73
CA VAL A 72 4.28 -3.49 12.08
C VAL A 72 3.33 -2.89 13.12
N SER A 73 3.22 -1.56 13.18
CA SER A 73 2.26 -0.90 14.06
C SER A 73 0.87 -0.84 13.46
N GLU A 74 -0.16 -0.68 14.29
CA GLU A 74 -1.55 -0.49 13.86
C GLU A 74 -1.66 0.64 12.83
N VAL A 75 -1.05 1.79 13.14
CA VAL A 75 -1.06 2.99 12.29
C VAL A 75 -0.41 2.72 10.94
N ALA A 76 0.76 2.07 10.94
CA ALA A 76 1.47 1.74 9.71
C ALA A 76 0.65 0.78 8.83
N MET A 77 0.03 -0.24 9.42
CA MET A 77 -0.84 -1.15 8.69
C MET A 77 -2.04 -0.43 8.10
N ALA A 78 -2.72 0.41 8.88
CA ALA A 78 -3.88 1.18 8.42
C ALA A 78 -3.53 2.07 7.21
N THR A 79 -2.39 2.77 7.27
CA THR A 79 -1.90 3.62 6.17
C THR A 79 -1.57 2.79 4.92
N ILE A 80 -0.89 1.66 5.06
CA ILE A 80 -0.54 0.78 3.92
C ILE A 80 -1.82 0.21 3.26
N LEU A 81 -2.80 -0.19 4.07
CA LEU A 81 -4.10 -0.65 3.56
C LEU A 81 -4.87 0.48 2.89
N GLY A 82 -4.88 1.68 3.47
CA GLY A 82 -5.47 2.86 2.85
C GLY A 82 -4.87 3.11 1.46
N TYR A 83 -3.54 3.07 1.36
CA TYR A 83 -2.85 3.19 0.07
C TYR A 83 -3.22 2.07 -0.91
N ALA A 84 -3.23 0.80 -0.48
CA ALA A 84 -3.54 -0.34 -1.34
C ALA A 84 -4.94 -0.24 -1.99
N TYR A 85 -5.89 0.43 -1.33
CA TYR A 85 -7.27 0.56 -1.77
C TYR A 85 -7.65 1.93 -2.35
N THR A 86 -6.75 2.91 -2.30
CA THR A 86 -7.05 4.28 -2.79
C THR A 86 -5.97 4.84 -3.71
N GLY A 87 -4.76 4.27 -3.69
CA GLY A 87 -3.58 4.85 -4.30
C GLY A 87 -3.07 6.12 -3.59
N CYS A 88 -3.72 6.55 -2.51
CA CYS A 88 -3.36 7.75 -1.77
C CYS A 88 -2.63 7.36 -0.48
N LEU A 89 -1.41 7.89 -0.31
CA LEU A 89 -0.60 7.65 0.87
C LEU A 89 -0.77 8.86 1.79
N GLN A 90 -1.52 8.69 2.88
CA GLN A 90 -1.77 9.74 3.86
C GLN A 90 -1.19 9.33 5.21
N MET A 91 -0.21 10.09 5.70
CA MET A 91 0.39 9.89 7.01
C MET A 91 0.94 11.20 7.55
N GLU A 92 1.04 11.31 8.87
CA GLU A 92 1.67 12.45 9.53
C GLU A 92 3.21 12.32 9.54
N PRO A 93 3.98 13.42 9.62
CA PRO A 93 5.43 13.40 9.56
C PRO A 93 6.11 12.47 10.61
N ASP A 94 5.50 12.34 11.79
CA ASP A 94 5.97 11.46 12.87
C ASP A 94 5.69 9.98 12.61
N GLN A 95 4.79 9.64 11.68
CA GLN A 95 4.43 8.28 11.30
C GLN A 95 5.31 7.73 10.16
N VAL A 96 6.03 8.59 9.44
CA VAL A 96 6.80 8.25 8.24
C VAL A 96 7.74 7.08 8.49
N GLN A 97 8.50 7.09 9.59
CA GLN A 97 9.43 6.01 9.87
C GLN A 97 8.73 4.67 10.05
N ALA A 98 7.64 4.63 10.82
CA ALA A 98 6.89 3.40 11.09
C ALA A 98 6.24 2.84 9.83
N VAL A 99 5.56 3.70 9.05
CA VAL A 99 4.92 3.32 7.78
C VAL A 99 5.94 2.77 6.81
N MET A 100 7.09 3.41 6.69
CA MET A 100 8.10 3.01 5.71
C MET A 100 8.86 1.75 6.11
N SER A 101 9.14 1.55 7.40
CA SER A 101 9.64 0.28 7.91
C SER A 101 8.68 -0.87 7.61
N ALA A 102 7.38 -0.66 7.85
CA ALA A 102 6.35 -1.65 7.54
C ALA A 102 6.21 -1.90 6.03
N ALA A 103 6.22 -0.85 5.21
CA ALA A 103 6.11 -0.97 3.75
C ALA A 103 7.29 -1.76 3.16
N ARG A 104 8.49 -1.61 3.73
CA ARG A 104 9.66 -2.43 3.35
C ARG A 104 9.48 -3.89 3.76
N LEU A 105 9.05 -4.14 5.00
CA LEU A 105 8.79 -5.50 5.51
C LEU A 105 7.76 -6.24 4.65
N LEU A 106 6.68 -5.54 4.30
CA LEU A 106 5.58 -6.06 3.49
C LEU A 106 5.84 -5.94 1.98
N GLN A 107 7.04 -5.55 1.56
CA GLN A 107 7.41 -5.34 0.15
C GLN A 107 6.43 -4.45 -0.63
N ALA A 108 5.69 -3.59 0.06
CA ALA A 108 4.78 -2.60 -0.52
C ALA A 108 5.53 -1.32 -0.94
N ALA A 109 6.71 -1.07 -0.37
CA ALA A 109 7.52 0.11 -0.67
C ALA A 109 7.93 0.18 -2.15
N GLU A 110 8.34 -0.93 -2.76
CA GLU A 110 8.74 -0.95 -4.18
C GLU A 110 7.56 -0.65 -5.11
N TYR A 111 6.38 -1.14 -4.74
CA TYR A 111 5.13 -0.84 -5.44
C TYR A 111 4.75 0.65 -5.27
N MET A 112 4.89 1.21 -4.06
CA MET A 112 4.70 2.64 -3.80
C MET A 112 5.68 3.52 -4.60
N LYS A 113 6.97 3.15 -4.65
CA LYS A 113 8.00 3.85 -5.43
C LYS A 113 7.68 3.84 -6.92
N ASN A 114 7.28 2.69 -7.48
CA ASN A 114 6.97 2.57 -8.90
C ASN A 114 5.65 3.24 -9.33
N HIS A 115 4.80 3.61 -8.36
CA HIS A 115 3.51 4.28 -8.58
C HIS A 115 3.44 5.67 -7.92
N LEU A 116 4.60 6.34 -7.83
CA LEU A 116 4.73 7.75 -7.42
C LEU A 116 3.77 8.66 -8.21
N ASP A 117 2.95 9.43 -7.49
CA ASP A 117 2.09 10.49 -8.03
C ASP A 117 2.32 11.81 -7.25
N VAL A 118 1.79 12.93 -7.74
CA VAL A 118 1.99 14.27 -7.15
C VAL A 118 1.53 14.30 -5.71
N SER A 119 0.44 13.58 -5.42
CA SER A 119 -0.15 13.51 -4.08
C SER A 119 0.67 12.73 -3.06
N ASN A 120 1.68 11.95 -3.47
CA ASN A 120 2.54 11.18 -2.56
C ASN A 120 4.04 11.52 -2.69
N CYS A 121 4.44 12.30 -3.70
CA CYS A 121 5.85 12.56 -3.99
C CYS A 121 6.56 13.40 -2.92
N ALA A 122 5.86 14.28 -2.19
CA ALA A 122 6.43 15.05 -1.09
C ALA A 122 6.79 14.13 0.09
N ASP A 123 5.91 13.18 0.40
CA ASP A 123 6.10 12.23 1.50
C ASP A 123 7.18 11.20 1.15
N VAL A 124 7.22 10.75 -0.11
CA VAL A 124 8.29 9.88 -0.60
C VAL A 124 9.63 10.63 -0.71
N LEU A 125 9.63 11.94 -0.97
CA LEU A 125 10.83 12.77 -0.93
C LEU A 125 11.37 12.91 0.51
N MET A 126 10.50 13.14 1.49
CA MET A 126 10.88 13.14 2.92
C MET A 126 11.44 11.77 3.34
N TYR A 127 10.83 10.68 2.89
CA TYR A 127 11.34 9.32 3.10
C TYR A 127 12.73 9.11 2.48
N ALA A 128 12.91 9.56 1.23
CA ALA A 128 14.16 9.42 0.51
C ALA A 128 15.29 10.22 1.19
N ASP A 129 14.99 11.41 1.71
CA ASP A 129 15.92 12.22 2.50
C ASP A 129 16.29 11.53 3.82
N MET A 130 15.29 11.03 4.55
CA MET A 130 15.51 10.31 5.82
C MET A 130 16.33 9.02 5.64
N MET A 131 16.21 8.35 4.49
CA MET A 131 16.97 7.13 4.17
C MET A 131 18.31 7.38 3.49
N GLY A 132 18.60 8.62 3.09
CA GLY A 132 19.74 8.94 2.23
C GLY A 132 19.64 8.28 0.84
N ASP A 133 18.44 7.89 0.40
CA ASP A 133 18.17 7.28 -0.91
C ASP A 133 18.14 8.38 -1.99
N GLN A 134 19.33 8.81 -2.42
CA GLN A 134 19.52 9.91 -3.37
C GLN A 134 18.78 9.69 -4.70
N ALA A 135 18.70 8.43 -5.18
CA ALA A 135 18.03 8.10 -6.43
C ALA A 135 16.51 8.31 -6.33
N LEU A 136 15.92 7.96 -5.18
CA LEU A 136 14.50 8.19 -4.92
C LEU A 136 14.21 9.68 -4.72
N MET A 137 15.11 10.42 -4.04
CA MET A 137 14.97 11.87 -3.90
C MET A 137 14.98 12.56 -5.27
N GLU A 138 15.91 12.17 -6.14
CA GLU A 138 16.06 12.75 -7.48
C GLU A 138 14.84 12.43 -8.36
N SER A 139 14.31 11.20 -8.25
CA SER A 139 13.05 10.80 -8.91
C SER A 139 11.86 11.64 -8.45
N CYS A 140 11.71 11.85 -7.13
CA CYS A 140 10.64 12.67 -6.57
C CYS A 140 10.78 14.16 -6.96
N ARG A 141 12.00 14.71 -6.89
CA ARG A 141 12.29 16.10 -7.29
C ARG A 141 12.00 16.33 -8.77
N THR A 142 12.39 15.39 -9.63
CA THR A 142 12.13 15.47 -11.08
C THR A 142 10.63 15.41 -11.36
N TYR A 143 9.92 14.51 -10.69
CA TYR A 143 8.48 14.38 -10.81
C TYR A 143 7.74 15.68 -10.38
N ILE A 144 8.09 16.25 -9.22
CA ILE A 144 7.55 17.55 -8.75
C ILE A 144 7.84 18.68 -9.75
N ALA A 145 9.08 18.77 -10.22
CA ALA A 145 9.49 19.82 -11.15
C ALA A 145 8.75 19.74 -12.50
N SER A 146 8.47 18.52 -12.99
CA SER A 146 7.78 18.29 -14.27
C SER A 146 6.29 18.63 -14.28
N ARG A 147 5.65 18.81 -13.10
CA ARG A 147 4.22 19.16 -12.97
C ARG A 147 3.98 20.53 -12.31
N SER A 148 5.03 21.30 -12.06
CA SER A 148 4.96 22.66 -11.51
C SER A 148 4.81 23.75 -12.60
N VAL A 149 4.36 23.39 -13.81
CA VAL A 149 4.12 24.29 -14.95
C VAL A 149 2.71 24.10 -15.48
#